data_AF-A0A916E7N5-F1
#
_entry.id   AF-A0A916E7N5-F1
#
_cell.length_a   1.000
_cell.length_b   1.000
_cell.length_c   1.000
_cell.angle_alpha   90.00
_cell.angle_beta   90.00
_cell.angle_gamma   90.00
#
_symmetry.space_group_name_H-M   'P 1'
#
loop_
_entity.id
_entity.type
_entity.pdbx_description
1 polymer ?
#
loop_
_entity_poly.entity_id
_entity_poly.type
_entity_poly.pdbx_seq_one_letter_code
_entity_poly.pdbx_strand_id
1 'polypeptide(L)'
;MYDINFAKEVQSDMSLTAVANMVLKKLFPNNEKSLISGVHLFGIHLTILKQTRESYNQLKPLEFCSKSTVNKRQHKFGEKLKEQIQLKGEKIYGKDQVILKNISYSVNHMNFQIDYCQKDNEEIKKLTSLVRAVDQNHISREGYRAITAIDPNLEREWALSN
;
A
#
# COMPACT_ATOMS: atom_id res chain seq x y z
N MET A 1 -50.65 -26.29 1.96
CA MET A 1 -50.42 -24.89 1.53
C MET A 1 -49.57 -24.22 2.60
N TYR A 2 -48.30 -23.94 2.32
CA TYR A 2 -47.53 -23.01 3.13
C TYR A 2 -47.72 -21.62 2.51
N ASP A 3 -48.06 -20.65 3.35
CA ASP A 3 -48.44 -19.30 2.98
C ASP A 3 -47.30 -18.56 2.27
N ILE A 4 -47.63 -17.73 1.27
CA ILE A 4 -46.69 -17.26 0.23
C ILE A 4 -45.68 -16.20 0.74
N ASN A 5 -45.66 -15.85 2.04
CA ASN A 5 -44.74 -14.87 2.60
C ASN A 5 -44.28 -15.21 4.05
N PHE A 6 -43.54 -16.30 4.24
CA PHE A 6 -42.98 -16.66 5.56
C PHE A 6 -41.57 -16.10 5.84
N ALA A 7 -41.27 -14.88 5.38
CA ALA A 7 -40.05 -14.18 5.78
C ALA A 7 -40.36 -13.31 7.02
N LYS A 8 -39.94 -13.76 8.20
CA LYS A 8 -40.07 -12.99 9.45
C LYS A 8 -38.69 -12.57 9.93
N GLU A 9 -38.44 -11.26 9.90
CA GLU A 9 -37.17 -10.71 10.33
C GLU A 9 -37.16 -10.46 11.85
N VAL A 10 -35.96 -10.60 12.44
CA VAL A 10 -35.68 -10.33 13.85
C VAL A 10 -34.38 -9.54 13.91
N GLN A 11 -34.42 -8.37 14.53
CA GLN A 11 -33.26 -7.49 14.69
C GLN A 11 -33.18 -7.02 16.14
N SER A 12 -31.96 -6.73 16.60
CA SER A 12 -31.69 -6.13 17.91
C SER A 12 -30.36 -5.41 17.87
N ASP A 13 -30.35 -4.17 18.37
CA ASP A 13 -29.14 -3.34 18.47
C ASP A 13 -28.35 -3.62 19.77
N MET A 14 -28.86 -4.49 20.65
CA MET A 14 -28.25 -4.75 21.96
C MET A 14 -27.15 -5.81 21.90
N SER A 15 -27.47 -7.02 21.41
CA SER A 15 -26.50 -8.12 21.31
C SER A 15 -27.03 -9.28 20.45
N LEU A 16 -26.12 -10.14 19.98
CA LEU A 16 -26.46 -11.40 19.31
C LEU A 16 -27.37 -12.29 20.18
N THR A 17 -27.13 -12.31 21.49
CA THR A 17 -27.97 -13.07 22.44
C THR A 17 -29.38 -12.49 22.52
N ALA A 18 -29.54 -11.18 22.41
CA ALA A 18 -30.87 -10.55 22.36
C ALA A 18 -31.63 -10.95 21.08
N VAL A 19 -30.97 -10.93 19.92
CA VAL A 19 -31.55 -11.42 18.65
C VAL A 19 -31.95 -12.90 18.78
N ALA A 20 -31.05 -13.74 19.28
CA ALA A 20 -31.28 -15.18 19.41
C ALA A 20 -32.48 -15.51 20.31
N ASN A 21 -32.60 -14.82 21.44
CA ASN A 21 -33.76 -14.98 22.33
C ASN A 21 -35.06 -14.43 21.73
N MET A 22 -34.99 -13.37 20.93
CA MET A 22 -36.16 -12.85 20.23
C MET A 22 -36.64 -13.80 19.12
N VAL A 23 -35.72 -14.46 18.42
CA VAL A 23 -36.04 -15.57 17.49
C VAL A 23 -36.70 -16.72 18.25
N LEU A 24 -36.12 -17.14 19.38
CA LEU A 24 -36.63 -18.25 20.19
C LEU A 24 -38.06 -18.00 20.70
N LYS A 25 -38.35 -16.79 21.19
CA LYS A 25 -39.71 -16.38 21.58
C LYS A 25 -40.70 -16.36 20.43
N LYS A 26 -40.26 -15.97 19.23
CA LYS A 26 -41.14 -15.96 18.03
C LYS A 26 -41.44 -17.37 17.53
N LEU A 27 -40.48 -18.30 17.62
CA LEU A 27 -40.67 -19.70 17.21
C LEU A 27 -41.45 -20.50 18.26
N PHE A 28 -41.26 -20.20 19.54
CA PHE A 28 -41.86 -20.90 20.66
C PHE A 28 -42.49 -19.91 21.65
N PRO A 29 -43.66 -19.32 21.34
CA PRO A 29 -44.27 -18.26 22.14
C PRO A 29 -44.62 -18.67 23.58
N ASN A 30 -44.85 -19.96 23.82
CA ASN A 30 -45.17 -20.48 25.15
C ASN A 30 -43.91 -20.82 25.99
N ASN A 31 -42.70 -20.60 25.43
CA ASN A 31 -41.44 -20.93 26.10
C ASN A 31 -40.77 -19.68 26.66
N GLU A 32 -41.27 -19.21 27.81
CA GLU A 32 -40.74 -18.00 28.46
C GLU A 32 -39.45 -18.23 29.25
N LYS A 33 -39.16 -19.49 29.63
CA LYS A 33 -38.07 -19.83 30.54
C LYS A 33 -36.75 -20.15 29.84
N SER A 34 -36.80 -20.54 28.56
CA SER A 34 -35.59 -20.92 27.83
C SER A 34 -34.89 -19.69 27.28
N LEU A 35 -33.58 -19.61 27.49
CA LEU A 35 -32.71 -18.63 26.87
C LEU A 35 -31.66 -19.35 26.03
N ILE A 36 -31.32 -18.77 24.87
CA ILE A 36 -30.28 -19.25 23.99
C ILE A 36 -29.18 -18.20 23.87
N SER A 37 -27.94 -18.65 23.96
CA SER A 37 -26.76 -17.81 23.74
C SER A 37 -26.64 -17.51 22.25
N GLY A 38 -26.61 -16.23 21.88
CA GLY A 38 -26.49 -15.84 20.47
C GLY A 38 -25.15 -16.24 19.87
N VAL A 39 -24.09 -16.28 20.67
CA VAL A 39 -22.77 -16.75 20.24
C VAL A 39 -22.80 -18.23 19.86
N HIS A 40 -23.56 -19.05 20.59
CA HIS A 40 -23.73 -20.48 20.28
C HIS A 40 -24.65 -20.70 19.07
N LEU A 41 -25.72 -19.90 18.93
CA LEU A 41 -26.64 -20.02 17.81
C LEU A 41 -26.00 -19.58 16.48
N PHE A 42 -25.30 -18.45 16.48
CA PHE A 42 -24.73 -17.87 15.27
C PHE A 42 -23.28 -18.29 15.00
N GLY A 43 -22.61 -18.94 15.96
CA GLY A 43 -21.23 -19.41 15.82
C GLY A 43 -20.18 -18.30 15.71
N ILE A 44 -20.54 -17.03 15.95
CA ILE A 44 -19.64 -15.88 15.80
C ILE A 44 -19.21 -15.37 17.17
N HIS A 45 -17.99 -15.76 17.59
CA HIS A 45 -17.38 -15.24 18.81
C HIS A 45 -16.55 -13.98 18.50
N LEU A 46 -16.95 -12.83 19.05
CA LEU A 46 -16.31 -11.54 18.75
C LEU A 46 -14.82 -11.49 19.11
N THR A 47 -14.38 -12.21 20.15
CA THR A 47 -12.95 -12.28 20.48
C THR A 47 -12.14 -13.04 19.44
N ILE A 48 -12.70 -14.10 18.85
CA ILE A 48 -12.07 -14.86 17.78
C ILE A 48 -11.98 -13.98 16.53
N LEU A 49 -13.05 -13.26 16.18
CA LEU A 49 -13.01 -12.28 15.08
C LEU A 49 -11.95 -11.20 15.29
N LYS A 50 -11.82 -10.68 16.52
CA LYS A 50 -10.80 -9.68 16.85
C LYS A 50 -9.39 -10.26 16.72
N GLN A 51 -9.14 -11.44 17.27
CA GLN A 51 -7.86 -12.16 17.15
C GLN A 51 -7.51 -12.46 15.68
N THR A 52 -8.49 -12.90 14.87
CA THR A 52 -8.28 -13.17 13.45
C THR A 52 -8.00 -11.90 12.66
N ARG A 53 -8.61 -10.76 13.00
CA ARG A 53 -8.31 -9.47 12.37
C ARG A 53 -6.91 -8.98 12.75
N GLU A 54 -6.52 -9.15 14.01
CA GLU A 54 -5.19 -8.79 14.49
C GLU A 54 -4.09 -9.67 13.87
N SER A 55 -4.36 -10.97 13.64
CA SER A 55 -3.42 -11.87 12.93
C SER A 55 -3.34 -11.60 11.42
N TYR A 56 -4.43 -11.17 10.78
CA TYR A 56 -4.41 -10.80 9.36
C TYR A 56 -3.55 -9.56 9.04
N ASN A 57 -3.32 -8.70 10.03
CA ASN A 57 -2.46 -7.52 9.88
C ASN A 57 -0.95 -7.85 9.89
N GLN A 58 -0.59 -9.13 9.97
CA GLN A 58 0.80 -9.55 9.88
C GLN A 58 1.31 -9.39 8.45
N LEU A 59 2.39 -8.62 8.31
CA LEU A 59 3.08 -8.49 7.03
C LEU A 59 3.62 -9.85 6.61
N LYS A 60 3.34 -10.24 5.36
CA LYS A 60 3.91 -11.45 4.75
C LYS A 60 5.44 -11.45 4.94
N PRO A 61 6.07 -12.57 5.34
CA PRO A 61 7.52 -12.66 5.44
C PRO A 61 8.20 -12.29 4.14
N LEU A 62 9.44 -11.79 4.24
CA LEU A 62 10.17 -11.24 3.08
C LEU A 62 10.42 -12.31 2.00
N GLU A 63 10.70 -13.55 2.43
CA GLU A 63 10.93 -14.72 1.57
C GLU A 63 9.77 -15.00 0.60
N PHE A 64 8.55 -14.67 1.00
CA PHE A 64 7.35 -14.90 0.19
C PHE A 64 6.83 -13.62 -0.49
N CYS A 65 7.53 -12.49 -0.37
CA CYS A 65 7.13 -11.24 -0.99
C CYS A 65 7.53 -11.17 -2.47
N SER A 66 6.70 -10.50 -3.27
CA SER A 66 7.12 -10.12 -4.62
C SER A 66 8.23 -9.07 -4.56
N LYS A 67 9.07 -8.98 -5.59
CA LYS A 67 10.10 -7.93 -5.70
C LYS A 67 9.51 -6.51 -5.57
N SER A 68 8.33 -6.27 -6.14
CA SER A 68 7.62 -4.99 -6.02
C SER A 68 7.26 -4.69 -4.55
N THR A 69 6.76 -5.69 -3.82
CA THR A 69 6.45 -5.56 -2.39
C THR A 69 7.70 -5.28 -1.56
N VAL A 70 8.80 -5.99 -1.83
CA VAL A 70 10.09 -5.77 -1.16
C VAL A 70 10.60 -4.34 -1.41
N ASN A 71 10.60 -3.88 -2.66
CA ASN A 71 11.01 -2.52 -3.01
C ASN A 71 10.16 -1.45 -2.31
N LYS A 72 8.83 -1.64 -2.25
CA LYS A 72 7.93 -0.73 -1.51
C LYS A 72 8.26 -0.67 -0.02
N ARG A 73 8.59 -1.82 0.60
CA ARG A 73 8.99 -1.87 2.01
C ARG A 73 10.34 -1.20 2.24
N GLN A 74 11.32 -1.47 1.36
CA GLN A 74 12.64 -0.81 1.39
C GLN A 74 12.50 0.71 1.27
N HIS A 75 11.71 1.20 0.31
CA HIS A 75 11.47 2.63 0.13
C HIS A 75 10.81 3.25 1.35
N LYS A 76 9.75 2.63 1.88
CA LYS A 76 9.06 3.10 3.10
C LYS A 76 9.97 3.11 4.32
N PHE A 77 10.85 2.13 4.47
CA PHE A 77 11.85 2.09 5.53
C PHE A 77 12.85 3.24 5.37
N GLY A 78 13.36 3.45 4.16
CA GLY A 78 14.31 4.51 3.86
C GLY A 78 13.77 5.92 4.14
N GLU A 79 12.57 6.22 3.65
CA GLU A 79 11.91 7.52 3.89
C GLU A 79 11.76 7.80 5.40
N LYS A 80 11.24 6.83 6.16
CA LYS A 80 11.12 6.97 7.62
C LYS A 80 12.46 7.18 8.31
N LEU A 81 13.51 6.48 7.86
CA LEU A 81 14.83 6.63 8.46
C LEU A 81 15.41 8.02 8.18
N LYS A 82 15.25 8.52 6.95
CA LYS A 82 15.67 9.86 6.55
C LYS A 82 15.00 10.94 7.40
N GLU A 83 13.69 10.85 7.59
CA GLU A 83 12.93 11.75 8.49
C GLU A 83 13.48 11.73 9.92
N GLN A 84 13.72 10.52 10.47
CA GLN A 84 14.24 10.37 11.83
C GLN A 84 15.65 10.95 12.00
N ILE A 85 16.50 10.79 10.99
CA ILE A 85 17.86 11.33 11.01
C ILE A 85 17.85 12.85 10.95
N GLN A 86 16.94 13.45 10.19
CA GLN A 86 16.79 14.91 10.17
C GLN A 86 16.34 15.43 11.55
N LEU A 87 15.29 14.84 12.13
CA LEU A 87 14.77 15.23 13.45
C LEU A 87 15.79 15.08 14.58
N LYS A 88 16.57 13.99 14.57
CA LYS A 88 17.63 13.78 15.56
C LYS A 88 18.86 14.63 15.26
N GLY A 89 19.14 14.85 14.00
CA GLY A 89 20.25 15.66 13.51
C GLY A 89 20.17 17.10 14.01
N GLU A 90 19.00 17.73 13.85
CA GLU A 90 18.75 19.08 14.39
C GLU A 90 18.97 19.17 15.90
N LYS A 91 18.61 18.12 16.64
CA LYS A 91 18.79 18.08 18.10
C LYS A 91 20.26 17.92 18.53
N ILE A 92 21.05 17.16 17.78
CA ILE A 92 22.44 16.83 18.13
C ILE A 92 23.42 17.87 17.58
N TYR A 93 23.21 18.29 16.34
CA TYR A 93 24.12 19.16 15.58
C TYR A 93 23.59 20.61 15.46
N GLY A 94 22.41 20.90 16.02
CA GLY A 94 21.87 22.25 16.06
C GLY A 94 21.54 22.80 14.67
N LYS A 95 22.30 23.82 14.24
CA LYS A 95 22.11 24.49 12.94
C LYS A 95 22.78 23.76 11.78
N ASP A 96 23.69 22.81 12.07
CA ASP A 96 24.41 22.10 11.02
C ASP A 96 23.50 21.07 10.34
N GLN A 97 23.55 21.06 9.01
CA GLN A 97 22.68 20.19 8.21
C GLN A 97 23.20 18.75 8.22
N VAL A 98 22.37 17.82 8.71
CA VAL A 98 22.65 16.38 8.63
C VAL A 98 22.15 15.83 7.30
N ILE A 99 23.05 15.24 6.52
CA ILE A 99 22.76 14.66 5.20
C ILE A 99 23.02 13.15 5.24
N LEU A 100 21.96 12.37 5.08
CA LEU A 100 22.05 10.92 4.88
C LEU A 100 22.46 10.63 3.44
N LYS A 101 23.62 10.00 3.23
CA LYS A 101 24.16 9.69 1.88
C LYS A 101 23.73 8.31 1.39
N ASN A 102 24.06 7.27 2.15
CA ASN A 102 23.67 5.89 1.89
C ASN A 102 23.42 5.13 3.20
N ILE A 103 22.71 4.01 3.08
CA ILE A 103 22.60 3.02 4.16
C ILE A 103 22.74 1.62 3.57
N SER A 104 23.33 0.73 4.35
CA SER A 104 23.36 -0.71 4.08
C SER A 104 22.85 -1.45 5.31
N TYR A 105 21.93 -2.39 5.11
CA TYR A 105 21.33 -3.16 6.19
C TYR A 105 20.88 -4.53 5.70
N SER A 106 20.68 -5.47 6.63
CA SER A 106 20.20 -6.81 6.29
C SER A 106 18.92 -7.16 7.05
N VAL A 107 18.02 -7.88 6.38
CA VAL A 107 16.81 -8.45 6.98
C VAL A 107 16.73 -9.90 6.55
N ASN A 108 16.79 -10.82 7.51
CA ASN A 108 16.68 -12.26 7.26
C ASN A 108 17.63 -12.74 6.14
N HIS A 109 18.93 -12.42 6.27
CA HIS A 109 19.99 -12.72 5.31
C HIS A 109 19.88 -12.03 3.93
N MET A 110 18.89 -11.18 3.71
CA MET A 110 18.80 -10.34 2.52
C MET A 110 19.47 -8.99 2.78
N ASN A 111 20.41 -8.62 1.92
CA ASN A 111 21.14 -7.34 2.02
C ASN A 111 20.43 -6.26 1.19
N PHE A 112 20.28 -5.09 1.78
CA PHE A 112 19.68 -3.92 1.17
C PHE A 112 20.66 -2.76 1.23
N GLN A 113 20.66 -1.96 0.17
CA GLN A 113 21.35 -0.70 0.10
C GLN A 113 20.38 0.37 -0.39
N ILE A 114 20.36 1.53 0.26
CA ILE A 114 19.60 2.70 -0.19
C ILE A 114 20.56 3.86 -0.34
N ASP A 115 20.65 4.38 -1.56
CA ASP A 115 21.45 5.57 -1.87
C ASP A 115 20.52 6.78 -2.01
N TYR A 116 20.72 7.80 -1.18
CA TYR A 116 19.89 9.01 -1.15
C TYR A 116 20.49 10.15 -2.00
N CYS A 117 21.77 10.06 -2.37
CA CYS A 117 22.47 11.05 -3.19
C CYS A 117 22.17 10.93 -4.70
N GLN A 118 20.92 10.66 -5.09
CA GLN A 118 20.53 10.46 -6.51
C GLN A 118 20.04 11.73 -7.22
N LYS A 119 20.46 12.92 -6.79
CA LYS A 119 19.98 14.18 -7.41
C LYS A 119 20.42 14.33 -8.87
N ASP A 120 21.58 13.80 -9.26
CA ASP A 120 22.08 13.94 -10.64
C ASP A 120 21.45 12.95 -11.63
N ASN A 121 20.61 12.03 -11.16
CA ASN A 121 20.14 10.91 -11.97
C ASN A 121 18.72 11.09 -12.51
N GLU A 122 17.94 12.08 -12.05
CA GLU A 122 16.58 12.30 -12.57
C GLU A 122 16.59 12.93 -13.96
N GLU A 123 17.41 13.95 -14.19
CA GLU A 123 17.57 14.55 -15.53
C GLU A 123 18.18 13.55 -16.51
N ILE A 124 19.22 12.82 -16.09
CA ILE A 124 19.83 11.77 -16.88
C ILE A 124 18.82 10.65 -17.18
N LYS A 125 17.99 10.23 -16.21
CA LYS A 125 16.94 9.23 -16.46
C LYS A 125 15.86 9.74 -17.40
N LYS A 126 15.43 11.00 -17.27
CA LYS A 126 14.48 11.64 -18.19
C LYS A 126 15.05 11.65 -19.61
N LEU A 127 16.27 12.16 -19.80
CA LEU A 127 17.00 12.15 -21.08
C LEU A 127 17.13 10.73 -21.63
N THR A 128 17.56 9.76 -20.83
CA THR A 128 17.71 8.36 -21.24
C THR A 128 16.37 7.74 -21.65
N SER A 129 15.28 8.05 -20.95
CA SER A 129 13.94 7.57 -21.32
C SER A 129 13.41 8.22 -22.59
N LEU A 130 13.76 9.48 -22.84
CA LEU A 130 13.40 10.22 -24.04
C LEU A 130 14.17 9.68 -25.24
N VAL A 131 15.50 9.50 -25.12
CA VAL A 131 16.36 8.84 -26.11
C VAL A 131 15.87 7.42 -26.41
N ARG A 132 15.55 6.62 -25.39
CA ARG A 132 15.00 5.28 -25.61
C ARG A 132 13.66 5.31 -26.36
N ALA A 133 12.77 6.25 -26.03
CA ALA A 133 11.50 6.41 -26.75
C ALA A 133 11.72 6.88 -28.20
N VAL A 134 12.77 7.69 -28.44
CA VAL A 134 13.18 8.13 -29.78
C VAL A 134 13.68 6.94 -30.61
N ASP A 135 14.63 6.18 -30.05
CA ASP A 135 15.28 5.04 -30.70
C ASP A 135 14.28 3.91 -30.99
N GLN A 136 13.33 3.67 -30.09
CA GLN A 136 12.34 2.60 -30.25
C GLN A 136 11.22 2.95 -31.22
N ASN A 137 10.90 4.23 -31.42
CA ASN A 137 9.74 4.67 -32.20
C ASN A 137 10.10 5.39 -33.50
N HIS A 138 11.37 5.40 -33.92
CA HIS A 138 11.86 6.08 -35.13
C HIS A 138 11.18 7.44 -35.33
N ILE A 139 11.56 8.43 -34.51
CA ILE A 139 10.97 9.77 -34.58
C ILE A 139 10.93 10.26 -36.02
N SER A 140 9.73 10.65 -36.47
CA SER A 140 9.56 11.25 -37.78
C SER A 140 10.36 12.55 -37.86
N ARG A 141 10.79 12.91 -39.07
CA ARG A 141 11.49 14.18 -39.32
C ARG A 141 10.77 15.39 -38.74
N GLU A 142 9.44 15.39 -38.80
CA GLU A 142 8.59 16.43 -38.21
C GLU A 142 8.61 16.41 -36.68
N GLY A 143 8.60 15.23 -36.06
CA GLY A 143 8.75 15.08 -34.61
C GLY A 143 10.09 15.62 -34.11
N TYR A 144 11.18 15.38 -34.85
CA TYR A 144 12.49 15.94 -34.53
C TYR A 144 12.52 17.47 -34.65
N ARG A 145 11.90 18.03 -35.70
CA ARG A 145 11.75 19.49 -35.86
C ARG A 145 10.94 20.13 -34.74
N ALA A 146 9.88 19.49 -34.28
CA ALA A 146 9.06 19.99 -33.18
C ALA A 146 9.84 20.04 -31.85
N ILE A 147 10.67 19.03 -31.57
CA ILE A 147 11.48 18.96 -30.35
C ILE A 147 12.62 19.99 -30.38
N THR A 148 13.35 20.08 -31.50
CA THR A 148 14.45 21.07 -31.70
C THR A 148 13.99 22.52 -31.75
N ALA A 149 12.68 22.77 -31.96
CA ALA A 149 12.09 24.10 -31.85
C ALA A 149 11.91 24.54 -30.39
N ILE A 150 11.78 23.60 -29.45
CA ILE A 150 11.49 23.85 -28.03
C ILE A 150 12.79 23.83 -27.21
N ASP A 151 13.73 22.93 -27.52
CA ASP A 151 15.02 22.84 -26.83
C ASP A 151 16.16 23.46 -27.67
N PRO A 152 16.70 24.62 -27.25
CA PRO A 152 17.77 25.30 -27.97
C PRO A 152 19.13 24.59 -27.89
N ASN A 153 19.29 23.58 -27.03
CA ASN A 153 20.54 22.81 -26.92
C ASN A 153 20.66 21.67 -27.94
N LEU A 154 19.60 21.37 -28.69
CA LEU A 154 19.62 20.34 -29.73
C LEU A 154 20.01 20.93 -31.09
N GLU A 155 20.94 20.26 -31.78
CA GLU A 155 21.36 20.64 -33.12
C GLU A 155 20.19 20.55 -34.11
N ARG A 156 19.92 21.63 -34.85
CA ARG A 156 18.85 21.66 -35.84
C ARG A 156 19.25 20.85 -37.06
N GLU A 157 18.27 20.27 -37.74
CA GLU A 157 18.48 19.38 -38.89
C GLU A 157 19.38 19.97 -39.99
N TRP A 158 19.36 21.30 -40.20
CA TRP A 158 20.22 21.98 -41.17
C TRP A 158 21.70 22.02 -40.77
N ALA A 159 22.04 21.80 -39.50
CA ALA A 159 23.41 21.71 -39.01
C ALA A 159 23.98 20.28 -39.13
N LEU A 160 23.11 19.27 -39.28
CA LEU A 160 23.48 17.85 -39.36
C LEU A 160 23.55 17.33 -40.82
N SER A 161 23.15 18.14 -41.79
CA SER A 161 23.16 17.76 -43.21
C SER A 161 24.51 18.10 -43.85
N ASN A 162 25.42 17.12 -43.92
CA ASN A 162 26.54 17.09 -44.87
C ASN A 162 26.13 16.36 -46.15
#